data_AF-M9R475-F1
#
_entry.id   AF-M9R475-F1
#
_cell.length_a   1.000
_cell.length_b   1.000
_cell.length_c   1.000
_cell.angle_alpha   90.00
_cell.angle_beta   90.00
_cell.angle_gamma   90.00
#
_symmetry.space_group_name_H-M   'P 1'
#
loop_
_entity.id
_entity.type
_entity.pdbx_description
1 polymer ?
#
loop_
_entity_poly.entity_id
_entity_poly.type
_entity_poly.pdbx_seq_one_letter_code
_entity_poly.pdbx_strand_id
1 'polypeptide(L)'
;MGGEGFDWFYASLSDRAAQTRTPITDAGVGKPWVFRFKDLQAWWSNPHFNRPGGVESGTPTAWAPQSKPIWFTELGCPAIDRGTNQPNVFFDPKSSESFIPYFSRGWRDDAIQRAYLEATYLHWGDPANNPISGVTSARMVHVPECAAWTWDARPYPFFPELTTCNPPGAGRVCLTH
;
A
#
# COMPACT_ATOMS: atom_id res chain seq x y z
N MET A 1 -5.08 -10.24 -5.31
CA MET A 1 -4.85 -8.82 -5.68
C MET A 1 -4.91 -8.67 -7.20
N GLY A 2 -5.36 -7.53 -7.70
CA GLY A 2 -5.48 -7.21 -9.14
C GLY A 2 -5.80 -5.73 -9.35
N GLY A 3 -5.96 -5.30 -10.61
CA GLY A 3 -6.33 -3.93 -10.99
C GLY A 3 -5.17 -2.94 -11.01
N GLU A 4 -5.40 -1.71 -10.54
CA GLU A 4 -4.39 -0.65 -10.53
C GLU A 4 -3.15 -1.07 -9.75
N GLY A 5 -1.96 -1.00 -10.35
CA GLY A 5 -0.69 -1.39 -9.73
C GLY A 5 -0.36 -2.89 -9.81
N PHE A 6 -1.22 -3.68 -10.45
CA PHE A 6 -0.98 -5.09 -10.76
C PHE A 6 -1.21 -5.36 -12.26
N ASP A 7 -2.44 -5.17 -12.75
CA ASP A 7 -2.78 -5.40 -14.16
C ASP A 7 -2.48 -4.17 -15.02
N TRP A 8 -2.76 -2.97 -14.48
CA TRP A 8 -2.71 -1.72 -15.23
C TRP A 8 -2.38 -0.52 -14.33
N PHE A 9 -2.10 0.63 -14.94
CA PHE A 9 -1.94 1.93 -14.29
C PHE A 9 -2.60 3.05 -15.12
N TYR A 10 -2.80 4.22 -14.53
CA TYR A 10 -3.19 5.44 -15.26
C TYR A 10 -1.93 6.28 -15.52
N ALA A 11 -1.65 6.62 -16.78
CA ALA A 11 -0.46 7.38 -17.15
C ALA A 11 -0.60 8.89 -16.85
N SER A 12 -1.83 9.37 -16.69
CA SER A 12 -2.15 10.76 -16.39
C SER A 12 -3.44 10.90 -15.57
N LEU A 13 -3.70 12.10 -15.05
CA LEU A 13 -4.98 12.41 -14.40
C LEU A 13 -6.16 12.37 -15.40
N SER A 14 -5.95 12.77 -16.65
CA SER A 14 -6.96 12.65 -17.72
C SER A 14 -7.30 11.19 -18.00
N ASP A 15 -6.30 10.30 -18.03
CA ASP A 15 -6.53 8.87 -18.22
C ASP A 15 -7.31 8.28 -17.06
N ARG A 16 -7.01 8.71 -15.82
CA ARG A 16 -7.76 8.29 -14.63
C ARG A 16 -9.22 8.74 -14.71
N ALA A 17 -9.48 9.99 -15.09
CA ALA A 17 -10.82 10.53 -15.26
C ALA A 17 -11.60 9.81 -16.37
N ALA A 18 -10.93 9.48 -17.48
CA ALA A 18 -11.51 8.74 -18.59
C ALA A 18 -11.51 7.22 -18.42
N GLN A 19 -10.97 6.69 -17.30
CA GLN A 19 -10.75 5.26 -17.07
C GLN A 19 -9.93 4.57 -18.18
N THR A 20 -9.00 5.30 -18.79
CA THR A 20 -8.06 4.77 -19.80
C THR A 20 -6.92 4.03 -19.11
N ARG A 21 -7.01 2.69 -19.08
CA ARG A 21 -6.08 1.83 -18.33
C ARG A 21 -4.93 1.37 -19.22
N THR A 22 -3.71 1.63 -18.80
CA THR A 22 -2.50 1.19 -19.48
C THR A 22 -1.98 -0.10 -18.84
N PRO A 23 -1.84 -1.22 -19.58
CA PRO A 23 -1.31 -2.45 -19.03
C PRO A 23 0.12 -2.30 -18.49
N ILE A 24 0.42 -2.94 -17.35
CA ILE A 24 1.78 -3.02 -16.83
C ILE A 24 2.51 -4.17 -17.54
N THR A 25 3.53 -3.82 -18.33
CA THR A 25 4.32 -4.78 -19.12
C THR A 25 5.82 -4.59 -18.88
N ASP A 26 6.62 -5.59 -19.26
CA ASP A 26 8.09 -5.55 -19.18
C ASP A 26 8.75 -5.48 -20.56
N ALA A 27 8.11 -4.77 -21.50
CA ALA A 27 8.63 -4.48 -22.84
C ALA A 27 9.31 -5.66 -23.59
N GLY A 28 8.86 -6.90 -23.36
CA GLY A 28 9.39 -8.11 -24.00
C GLY A 28 10.26 -9.04 -23.14
N VAL A 29 10.73 -8.62 -21.96
CA VAL A 29 11.54 -9.47 -21.05
C VAL A 29 10.68 -10.45 -20.25
N GLY A 30 9.37 -10.21 -20.18
CA GLY A 30 8.40 -11.16 -19.62
C GLY A 30 8.37 -11.21 -18.09
N LYS A 31 8.94 -10.21 -17.38
CA LYS A 31 8.88 -10.08 -15.91
C LYS A 31 8.11 -8.82 -15.49
N PRO A 32 6.82 -8.68 -15.85
CA PRO A 32 6.04 -7.49 -15.53
C PRO A 32 5.93 -7.22 -14.03
N TRP A 33 6.09 -8.26 -13.19
CA TRP A 33 6.10 -8.14 -11.73
C TRP A 33 7.15 -7.16 -11.19
N VAL A 34 8.23 -6.87 -11.93
CA VAL A 34 9.23 -5.85 -11.56
C VAL A 34 8.59 -4.45 -11.46
N PHE A 35 7.51 -4.20 -12.21
CA PHE A 35 6.78 -2.92 -12.23
C PHE A 35 5.44 -2.97 -11.50
N ARG A 36 5.04 -4.14 -10.98
CA ARG A 36 3.76 -4.32 -10.27
C ARG A 36 3.99 -4.21 -8.77
N PHE A 37 3.85 -3.01 -8.22
CA PHE A 37 4.08 -2.79 -6.78
C PHE A 37 3.12 -3.58 -5.87
N LYS A 38 1.98 -4.08 -6.39
CA LYS A 38 1.09 -4.99 -5.65
C LYS A 38 1.45 -6.48 -5.77
N ASP A 39 2.34 -6.84 -6.69
CA ASP A 39 2.71 -8.24 -6.97
C ASP A 39 3.81 -8.73 -6.02
N LEU A 40 3.48 -8.69 -4.71
CA LEU A 40 4.41 -9.09 -3.65
C LEU A 40 4.80 -10.56 -3.78
N GLN A 41 3.90 -11.41 -4.26
CA GLN A 41 4.17 -12.83 -4.43
C GLN A 41 5.20 -13.09 -5.52
N ALA A 42 5.03 -12.51 -6.71
CA ALA A 42 6.04 -12.68 -7.76
C ALA A 42 7.36 -12.02 -7.36
N TRP A 43 7.33 -10.84 -6.73
CA TRP A 43 8.54 -10.21 -6.21
C TRP A 43 9.28 -11.10 -5.21
N TRP A 44 8.57 -11.69 -4.24
CA TRP A 44 9.15 -12.50 -3.19
C TRP A 44 9.68 -13.87 -3.68
N SER A 45 9.00 -14.46 -4.67
CA SER A 45 9.27 -15.83 -5.14
C SER A 45 10.23 -15.94 -6.32
N ASN A 46 10.64 -14.83 -6.94
CA ASN A 46 11.53 -14.85 -8.10
C ASN A 46 12.96 -14.37 -7.80
N PRO A 47 13.97 -14.86 -8.55
CA PRO A 47 15.31 -14.29 -8.53
C PRO A 47 15.31 -12.87 -9.10
N HIS A 48 16.05 -11.97 -8.45
CA HIS A 48 16.13 -10.56 -8.87
C HIS A 48 17.40 -10.31 -9.66
N PHE A 49 17.30 -9.46 -10.68
CA PHE A 49 18.41 -9.11 -11.55
C PHE A 49 18.50 -7.59 -11.67
N ASN A 50 19.71 -7.04 -11.60
CA ASN A 50 19.91 -5.62 -11.81
C ASN A 50 19.65 -5.25 -13.28
N ARG A 51 19.09 -4.06 -13.50
CA ARG A 51 18.78 -3.55 -14.85
C ARG A 51 19.44 -2.19 -15.15
N PRO A 52 20.78 -2.06 -15.11
CA PRO A 52 21.44 -0.79 -15.41
C PRO A 52 21.12 -0.35 -16.84
N GLY A 53 20.67 0.90 -17.01
CA GLY A 53 20.22 1.40 -18.31
C GLY A 53 18.98 0.69 -18.87
N GLY A 54 18.23 -0.04 -18.04
CA GLY A 54 17.04 -0.79 -18.44
C GLY A 54 17.30 -2.21 -18.97
N VAL A 55 18.56 -2.65 -19.06
CA VAL A 55 18.93 -3.97 -19.58
C VAL A 55 19.25 -4.93 -18.44
N GLU A 56 18.61 -6.11 -18.43
CA GLU A 56 18.82 -7.11 -17.39
C GLU A 56 20.22 -7.72 -17.40
N SER A 57 20.84 -7.76 -16.22
CA SER A 57 22.15 -8.39 -16.01
C SER A 57 22.05 -9.91 -16.13
N GLY A 58 23.10 -10.56 -16.63
CA GLY A 58 23.14 -12.03 -16.77
C GLY A 58 23.21 -12.80 -15.44
N THR A 59 23.51 -12.13 -14.33
CA THR A 59 23.61 -12.74 -13.00
C THR A 59 22.58 -12.16 -12.04
N PRO A 60 21.94 -12.99 -11.20
CA PRO A 60 21.02 -12.50 -10.19
C PRO A 60 21.77 -11.73 -9.08
N THR A 61 21.03 -10.90 -8.36
CA THR A 61 21.50 -10.25 -7.13
C THR A 61 21.62 -11.28 -6.00
N ALA A 62 22.14 -10.84 -4.84
CA ALA A 62 22.20 -11.68 -3.64
C ALA A 62 20.83 -12.01 -3.02
N TRP A 63 19.73 -11.47 -3.53
CA TRP A 63 18.40 -11.84 -3.10
C TRP A 63 18.12 -13.31 -3.40
N ALA A 64 17.93 -14.10 -2.34
CA ALA A 64 17.44 -15.46 -2.45
C ALA A 64 15.90 -15.45 -2.36
N PRO A 65 15.19 -16.04 -3.34
CA PRO A 65 13.73 -16.15 -3.30
C PRO A 65 13.24 -16.76 -2.00
N GLN A 66 12.15 -16.23 -1.46
CA GLN A 66 11.49 -16.73 -0.26
C GLN A 66 12.31 -16.69 1.04
N SER A 67 13.47 -16.02 1.03
CA SER A 67 14.44 -16.07 2.14
C SER A 67 14.03 -15.29 3.39
N LYS A 68 13.14 -14.30 3.26
CA LYS A 68 12.64 -13.48 4.38
C LYS A 68 11.15 -13.20 4.22
N PRO A 69 10.38 -13.16 5.32
CA PRO A 69 9.00 -12.70 5.26
C PRO A 69 8.93 -11.19 4.97
N ILE A 70 7.74 -10.75 4.55
CA ILE A 70 7.35 -9.35 4.39
C ILE A 70 6.44 -8.99 5.56
N TRP A 71 6.63 -7.81 6.14
CA TRP A 71 5.63 -7.18 7.00
C TRP A 71 5.47 -5.73 6.56
N PHE A 72 4.24 -5.22 6.65
CA PHE A 72 3.95 -3.84 6.32
C PHE A 72 4.24 -2.99 7.56
N THR A 73 5.30 -2.19 7.50
CA THR A 73 5.59 -1.21 8.56
C THR A 73 4.58 -0.07 8.59
N GLU A 74 3.88 0.14 7.47
CA GLU A 74 2.76 1.07 7.34
C GLU A 74 1.66 0.39 6.51
N LEU A 75 0.46 0.34 7.08
CA LEU A 75 -0.74 -0.16 6.40
C LEU A 75 -1.94 0.70 6.80
N GLY A 76 -2.65 1.27 5.83
CA GLY A 76 -3.88 1.99 6.12
C GLY A 76 -4.44 2.69 4.89
N CYS A 77 -5.57 3.33 5.08
CA CYS A 77 -6.09 4.35 4.17
C CYS A 77 -6.74 5.46 5.02
N PRO A 78 -6.86 6.68 4.49
CA PRO A 78 -7.53 7.75 5.22
C PRO A 78 -9.01 7.40 5.46
N ALA A 79 -9.54 7.78 6.63
CA ALA A 79 -10.97 7.69 6.99
C ALA A 79 -11.78 8.81 6.30
N ILE A 80 -11.66 8.84 4.97
CA ILE A 80 -12.26 9.83 4.09
C ILE A 80 -13.00 9.06 2.99
N ASP A 81 -14.16 9.56 2.55
CA ASP A 81 -14.92 9.06 1.40
C ASP A 81 -13.97 8.62 0.28
N ARG A 82 -14.08 7.36 -0.15
CA ARG A 82 -13.19 6.75 -1.17
C ARG A 82 -11.70 6.70 -0.78
N GLY A 83 -11.39 6.57 0.51
CA GLY A 83 -10.03 6.45 1.04
C GLY A 83 -9.17 5.41 0.32
N THR A 84 -9.77 4.31 -0.08
CA THR A 84 -9.11 3.21 -0.79
C THR A 84 -8.71 3.52 -2.24
N ASN A 85 -9.21 4.60 -2.84
CA ASN A 85 -8.82 5.01 -4.19
C ASN A 85 -7.37 5.53 -4.25
N GLN A 86 -6.84 6.00 -3.12
CA GLN A 86 -5.47 6.46 -3.00
C GLN A 86 -5.00 6.29 -1.55
N PRO A 87 -4.75 5.04 -1.10
CA PRO A 87 -4.56 4.75 0.32
C PRO A 87 -3.29 5.39 0.92
N ASN A 88 -2.37 5.86 0.08
CA ASN A 88 -1.10 6.46 0.48
C ASN A 88 -1.18 7.98 0.80
N VAL A 89 -2.33 8.64 0.62
CA VAL A 89 -2.47 10.07 0.96
C VAL A 89 -3.11 10.29 2.31
N PHE A 90 -2.81 11.45 2.90
CA PHE A 90 -3.41 11.94 4.13
C PHE A 90 -3.78 13.42 3.99
N PHE A 91 -4.71 13.90 4.82
CA PHE A 91 -5.16 15.29 4.80
C PHE A 91 -4.69 16.03 6.06
N ASP A 92 -3.60 16.80 5.96
CA ASP A 92 -3.13 17.70 7.02
C ASP A 92 -3.15 19.16 6.53
N PRO A 93 -4.00 20.05 7.06
CA PRO A 93 -4.00 21.47 6.68
C PRO A 93 -2.64 22.18 6.84
N LYS A 94 -1.70 21.58 7.60
CA LYS A 94 -0.36 22.11 7.85
C LYS A 94 0.73 21.47 6.96
N SER A 95 0.40 20.45 6.18
CA SER A 95 1.36 19.75 5.31
C SER A 95 1.20 20.15 3.85
N SER A 96 2.32 20.30 3.15
CA SER A 96 2.36 20.42 1.68
C SER A 96 2.04 19.09 0.96
N GLU A 97 2.03 17.97 1.69
CA GLU A 97 1.68 16.63 1.19
C GLU A 97 0.21 16.27 1.47
N SER A 98 -0.62 17.27 1.73
CA SER A 98 -2.04 17.12 2.05
C SER A 98 -2.87 16.93 0.79
N PHE A 99 -3.42 15.73 0.62
CA PHE A 99 -4.28 15.39 -0.50
C PHE A 99 -5.51 14.61 -0.04
N ILE A 100 -6.61 14.78 -0.76
CA ILE A 100 -7.79 13.91 -0.63
C ILE A 100 -7.71 12.79 -1.68
N PRO A 101 -8.23 11.59 -1.37
CA PRO A 101 -8.20 10.47 -2.31
C PRO A 101 -8.86 10.80 -3.66
N TYR A 102 -8.44 10.12 -4.72
CA TYR A 102 -9.01 10.35 -6.05
C TYR A 102 -10.54 10.26 -6.06
N PHE A 103 -11.16 11.31 -6.60
CA PHE A 103 -12.61 11.47 -6.72
C PHE A 103 -13.37 11.50 -5.38
N SER A 104 -12.68 11.67 -4.25
CA SER A 104 -13.29 11.85 -2.94
C SER A 104 -14.04 13.17 -2.84
N ARG A 105 -15.13 13.19 -2.05
CA ARG A 105 -15.79 14.43 -1.60
C ARG A 105 -15.12 15.06 -0.38
N GLY A 106 -14.10 14.41 0.20
CA GLY A 106 -13.39 14.86 1.39
C GLY A 106 -14.14 14.64 2.71
N TRP A 107 -15.31 13.99 2.68
CA TRP A 107 -16.10 13.72 3.87
C TRP A 107 -15.46 12.63 4.72
N ARG A 108 -15.56 12.75 6.04
CA ARG A 108 -15.16 11.67 6.94
C ARG A 108 -15.99 10.41 6.67
N ASP A 109 -15.31 9.27 6.61
CA ASP A 109 -15.90 7.95 6.44
C ASP A 109 -15.03 6.94 7.21
N ASP A 110 -15.49 6.52 8.38
CA ASP A 110 -14.77 5.57 9.22
C ASP A 110 -14.96 4.13 8.71
N ALA A 111 -16.10 3.87 8.06
CA ALA A 111 -16.46 2.55 7.54
C ALA A 111 -15.55 2.13 6.39
N ILE A 112 -15.15 3.05 5.50
CA ILE A 112 -14.23 2.73 4.39
C ILE A 112 -12.83 2.36 4.88
N GLN A 113 -12.34 3.01 5.94
CA GLN A 113 -11.06 2.67 6.56
C GLN A 113 -11.11 1.30 7.21
N ARG A 114 -12.15 1.03 8.00
CA ARG A 114 -12.37 -0.28 8.59
C ARG A 114 -12.44 -1.37 7.51
N ALA A 115 -13.20 -1.15 6.45
CA ALA A 115 -13.32 -2.08 5.33
C ALA A 115 -11.98 -2.33 4.62
N TYR A 116 -11.13 -1.31 4.48
CA TYR A 116 -9.78 -1.46 3.93
C TYR A 116 -8.90 -2.38 4.79
N LEU A 117 -8.88 -2.15 6.10
CA LEU A 117 -8.11 -2.96 7.04
C LEU A 117 -8.63 -4.40 7.06
N GLU A 118 -9.94 -4.59 7.21
CA GLU A 118 -10.59 -5.91 7.16
C GLU A 118 -10.25 -6.65 5.88
N ALA A 119 -10.41 -6.02 4.72
CA ALA A 119 -10.08 -6.63 3.42
C ALA A 119 -8.60 -7.01 3.33
N THR A 120 -7.70 -6.18 3.85
CA THR A 120 -6.26 -6.47 3.84
C THR A 120 -5.93 -7.67 4.74
N TYR A 121 -6.42 -7.68 5.98
CA TYR A 121 -6.18 -8.78 6.92
C TYR A 121 -6.82 -10.09 6.44
N LEU A 122 -8.03 -10.05 5.87
CA LEU A 122 -8.67 -11.23 5.28
C LEU A 122 -7.89 -11.75 4.08
N HIS A 123 -7.42 -10.87 3.18
CA HIS A 123 -6.66 -11.28 2.01
C HIS A 123 -5.37 -11.99 2.39
N TRP A 124 -4.56 -11.40 3.29
CA TRP A 124 -3.28 -11.98 3.70
C TRP A 124 -3.42 -13.09 4.76
N GLY A 125 -4.58 -13.20 5.40
CA GLY A 125 -4.95 -14.32 6.27
C GLY A 125 -5.30 -15.59 5.50
N ASP A 126 -5.74 -15.47 4.24
CA ASP A 126 -6.03 -16.59 3.37
C ASP A 126 -4.72 -17.27 2.87
N PRO A 127 -4.49 -18.55 3.19
CA PRO A 127 -3.35 -19.32 2.70
C PRO A 127 -3.17 -19.32 1.18
N ALA A 128 -4.24 -19.14 0.40
CA ALA A 128 -4.18 -19.09 -1.05
C ALA A 128 -3.46 -17.85 -1.58
N ASN A 129 -3.48 -16.74 -0.83
CA ASN A 129 -2.81 -15.48 -1.19
C ASN A 129 -1.48 -15.27 -0.44
N ASN A 130 -1.24 -16.03 0.63
CA ASN A 130 -0.08 -15.91 1.48
C ASN A 130 0.68 -17.25 1.59
N PRO A 131 1.47 -17.63 0.57
CA PRO A 131 2.12 -18.94 0.51
C PRO A 131 3.16 -19.14 1.63
N ILE A 132 3.49 -20.40 1.90
CA ILE A 132 4.58 -20.79 2.82
C ILE A 132 5.89 -20.86 2.02
N SER A 133 6.97 -20.33 2.60
CA SER A 133 8.32 -20.45 2.07
C SER A 133 8.78 -21.89 2.10
N GLY A 134 9.25 -22.40 0.96
CA GLY A 134 9.96 -23.68 0.89
C GLY A 134 11.34 -23.65 1.56
N VAL A 135 11.85 -22.46 1.90
CA VAL A 135 13.17 -22.27 2.52
C VAL A 135 13.08 -22.13 4.04
N THR A 136 12.12 -21.33 4.53
CA THR A 136 12.01 -20.98 5.96
C THR A 136 10.80 -21.58 6.65
N SER A 137 9.89 -22.23 5.90
CA SER A 137 8.60 -22.73 6.40
C SER A 137 7.69 -21.65 7.02
N ALA A 138 8.05 -20.38 6.88
CA ALA A 138 7.24 -19.23 7.31
C ALA A 138 6.33 -18.73 6.18
N ARG A 139 5.25 -18.03 6.54
CA ARG A 139 4.37 -17.34 5.57
C ARG A 139 5.11 -16.19 4.88
N MET A 140 4.77 -15.92 3.62
CA MET A 140 5.31 -14.81 2.85
C MET A 140 5.07 -13.46 3.53
N VAL A 141 3.82 -13.17 3.90
CA VAL A 141 3.45 -11.99 4.68
C VAL A 141 3.25 -12.41 6.14
N HIS A 142 4.06 -11.85 7.03
CA HIS A 142 3.95 -12.05 8.47
C HIS A 142 2.95 -11.03 9.05
N VAL A 143 1.66 -11.33 8.86
CA VAL A 143 0.54 -10.46 9.24
C VAL A 143 0.60 -9.97 10.70
N PRO A 144 1.01 -10.77 11.71
CA PRO A 144 1.08 -10.29 13.09
C PRO A 144 2.03 -9.11 13.34
N GLU A 145 3.02 -8.90 12.47
CA GLU A 145 4.00 -7.79 12.57
C GLU A 145 3.64 -6.62 11.64
N CYS A 146 2.49 -6.67 10.96
CA CYS A 146 2.03 -5.55 10.14
C CYS A 146 1.42 -4.46 11.02
N ALA A 147 1.88 -3.22 10.85
CA ALA A 147 1.47 -2.08 11.65
C ALA A 147 0.47 -1.19 10.91
N ALA A 148 -0.69 -0.95 11.53
CA ALA A 148 -1.65 0.02 11.04
C ALA A 148 -1.09 1.45 11.20
N TRP A 149 -1.12 2.23 10.13
CA TRP A 149 -0.68 3.63 10.12
C TRP A 149 -1.88 4.56 10.13
N THR A 150 -2.02 5.52 11.05
CA THR A 150 -1.14 5.94 12.15
C THR A 150 -1.91 6.13 13.46
N TRP A 151 -1.21 6.23 14.59
CA TRP A 151 -1.83 6.54 15.87
C TRP A 151 -1.82 8.05 16.17
N ASP A 152 -2.92 8.59 16.71
CA ASP A 152 -2.96 9.93 17.32
C ASP A 152 -2.63 9.80 18.82
N ALA A 153 -1.65 10.56 19.30
CA ALA A 153 -1.17 10.45 20.67
C ALA A 153 -2.12 11.05 21.73
N ARG A 154 -3.19 11.76 21.33
CA ARG A 154 -4.16 12.35 22.27
C ARG A 154 -5.00 11.24 22.92
N PRO A 155 -5.14 11.22 24.25
CA PRO A 155 -5.95 10.21 24.92
C PRO A 155 -7.43 10.45 24.67
N TYR A 156 -8.21 9.37 24.62
CA TYR A 156 -9.67 9.44 24.63
C TYR A 156 -10.14 10.19 25.91
N PRO A 157 -11.13 11.10 25.84
CA PRO A 157 -11.99 11.45 24.69
C PRO A 157 -11.51 12.65 23.86
N PHE A 158 -10.32 13.19 24.12
CA PHE A 158 -9.85 14.41 23.44
C PHE A 158 -9.70 14.25 21.93
N PHE A 159 -9.55 13.02 21.45
CA PHE A 159 -9.75 12.63 20.07
C PHE A 159 -10.99 11.72 19.97
N PRO A 160 -11.93 11.93 19.02
CA PRO A 160 -11.91 12.91 17.92
C PRO A 160 -12.50 14.29 18.26
N GLU A 161 -12.89 14.57 19.51
CA GLU A 161 -13.74 15.72 19.83
C GLU A 161 -13.01 17.08 19.87
N LEU A 162 -11.71 17.14 20.21
CA LEU A 162 -10.95 18.39 20.07
C LEU A 162 -10.40 18.58 18.67
N THR A 163 -10.90 19.64 18.02
CA THR A 163 -10.45 20.11 16.71
C THR A 163 -9.32 21.14 16.79
N THR A 164 -9.00 21.66 17.98
CA THR A 164 -7.92 22.62 18.20
C THR A 164 -6.74 21.98 18.92
N CYS A 165 -5.57 21.94 18.27
CA CYS A 165 -4.30 21.64 18.97
C CYS A 165 -3.62 22.96 19.34
N ASN A 166 -3.25 23.13 20.62
CA ASN A 166 -2.33 24.18 21.03
C ASN A 166 -0.94 23.52 21.15
N PRO A 167 0.06 23.85 20.31
CA PRO A 167 1.27 23.04 20.19
C PRO A 167 2.30 23.38 21.30
N PRO A 168 3.26 22.47 21.55
CA PRO A 168 4.48 22.54 20.74
C PRO A 168 4.77 21.22 20.01
N GLY A 169 4.81 21.29 18.68
CA GLY A 169 5.52 20.34 17.81
C GLY A 169 4.98 18.90 17.72
N ALA A 170 4.08 18.65 16.76
CA ALA A 170 4.08 17.51 15.83
C ALA A 170 2.71 17.42 15.16
N GLY A 171 2.65 17.74 13.86
CA GLY A 171 1.50 17.41 13.02
C GLY A 171 1.49 15.92 12.72
N ARG A 172 0.32 15.29 12.84
CA ARG A 172 -0.04 14.02 12.20
C ARG A 172 -1.56 13.84 12.31
N VAL A 173 -2.16 13.48 11.20
CA VAL A 173 -3.60 13.40 10.96
C VAL A 173 -4.13 12.05 11.42
N CYS A 174 -5.33 12.06 12.00
CA CYS A 174 -5.87 10.97 12.80
C CYS A 174 -6.50 9.83 12.00
N LEU A 175 -6.37 8.60 12.53
CA LEU A 175 -7.30 7.49 12.30
C LEU A 175 -8.43 7.53 13.34
N THR A 176 -9.66 7.29 12.92
CA THR A 176 -10.87 7.21 13.74
C THR A 176 -11.29 5.74 13.84
N HIS A 177 -11.57 5.26 15.05
CA HIS A 177 -12.12 3.91 15.28
C HIS A 177 -13.54 3.79 14.69
#